data_AF-A0A847F7Y4-F1
#
_entry.id   AF-A0A847F7Y4-F1
#
_cell.length_a   1.000
_cell.length_b   1.000
_cell.length_c   1.000
_cell.angle_alpha   90.00
_cell.angle_beta   90.00
_cell.angle_gamma   90.00
#
_symmetry.space_group_name_H-M   'P 1'
#
loop_
_entity.id
_entity.type
_entity.pdbx_description
1 polymer ?
#
loop_
_entity_poly.entity_id
_entity_poly.type
_entity_poly.pdbx_seq_one_letter_code
_entity_poly.pdbx_strand_id
1 'polypeptide(L)'
;MRELLRGLSVLVLGQLLLVFKSSVLSGWLIDPLDPLAILPMVVFLALSSNVSLARGMILSFMLGYLGDMAQGSPLGLETFLMAFTFIAVRTLGSRLILLRNAIMQSIA
;
A
#
# COMPACT_ATOMS: atom_id res chain seq x y z
N MET A 1 -0.78 -22.17 -3.64
CA MET A 1 -0.32 -21.66 -4.94
C MET A 1 -1.06 -20.40 -5.41
N ARG A 2 -2.40 -20.36 -5.45
CA ARG A 2 -3.18 -19.15 -5.84
C ARG A 2 -2.91 -17.90 -4.99
N GLU A 3 -2.69 -18.07 -3.68
CA GLU A 3 -2.33 -16.98 -2.75
C GLU A 3 -0.98 -16.33 -3.09
N LEU A 4 0.02 -17.13 -3.46
CA LEU A 4 1.35 -16.65 -3.88
C LEU A 4 1.25 -15.93 -5.23
N LEU A 5 0.48 -16.46 -6.17
CA LEU A 5 0.22 -15.82 -7.46
C LEU A 5 -0.44 -14.44 -7.30
N ARG A 6 -1.38 -14.30 -6.35
CA ARG A 6 -1.98 -13.01 -6.02
C ARG A 6 -0.96 -12.03 -5.44
N GLY A 7 -0.17 -12.45 -4.46
CA GLY A 7 0.91 -11.62 -3.90
C GLY A 7 1.90 -11.15 -4.97
N LEU A 8 2.33 -12.07 -5.83
CA LEU A 8 3.20 -11.77 -6.97
C LEU A 8 2.53 -10.79 -7.95
N SER A 9 1.24 -10.97 -8.27
CA SER A 9 0.55 -10.06 -9.18
C SER A 9 0.48 -8.63 -8.63
N VAL A 10 0.32 -8.46 -7.32
CA VAL A 10 0.35 -7.15 -6.65
C VAL A 10 1.75 -6.54 -6.72
N LEU A 11 2.79 -7.32 -6.47
CA LEU A 11 4.18 -6.85 -6.57
C LEU A 11 4.53 -6.44 -8.01
N VAL A 12 4.19 -7.27 -8.99
CA VAL A 12 4.43 -6.98 -10.41
C VAL A 12 3.69 -5.73 -10.86
N LEU A 13 2.43 -5.58 -10.45
CA LEU A 13 1.64 -4.40 -10.80
C LEU A 13 2.19 -3.14 -10.12
N GLY A 14 2.61 -3.23 -8.85
CA GLY A 14 3.29 -2.14 -8.16
C GLY A 14 4.59 -1.74 -8.84
N GLN A 15 5.39 -2.71 -9.29
CA GLN A 15 6.62 -2.48 -10.03
C GLN A 15 6.38 -1.81 -11.38
N LEU A 16 5.35 -2.24 -12.12
CA LEU A 16 4.98 -1.61 -13.39
C LEU A 16 4.56 -0.15 -13.20
N LEU A 17 3.79 0.15 -12.14
CA LEU A 17 3.41 1.52 -11.81
C LEU A 17 4.62 2.39 -11.46
N LEU A 18 5.57 1.83 -10.69
CA LEU A 18 6.82 2.51 -10.37
C LEU A 18 7.65 2.84 -11.62
N VAL A 19 7.84 1.87 -12.51
CA VAL A 19 8.59 2.07 -13.76
C VAL A 19 7.90 3.10 -14.65
N PHE A 20 6.56 3.04 -14.74
CA PHE A 20 5.76 4.02 -15.49
C PHE A 20 5.91 5.43 -14.90
N LYS A 21 5.81 5.58 -13.58
CA LYS A 21 6.03 6.85 -12.88
C LYS A 21 7.45 7.40 -13.13
N SER A 22 8.48 6.57 -12.94
CA SER A 22 9.88 6.93 -13.16
C SER A 22 10.15 7.40 -14.60
N SER A 23 9.50 6.76 -15.59
CA SER A 23 9.72 7.07 -17.01
C SER A 23 8.92 8.28 -17.51
N VAL A 24 7.70 8.50 -16.99
CA VAL A 24 6.75 9.48 -17.54
C VAL A 24 6.65 10.75 -16.67
N LEU A 25 6.70 10.62 -15.34
CA LEU A 25 6.49 11.74 -14.42
C LEU A 25 7.79 12.41 -13.93
N SER A 26 8.95 11.76 -14.06
CA SER A 26 10.24 12.31 -13.57
C SER A 26 10.63 13.64 -14.24
N GLY A 27 10.12 13.91 -15.44
CA GLY A 27 10.36 15.17 -16.15
C GLY A 27 9.39 16.31 -15.80
N TRP A 28 8.31 16.04 -15.06
CA TRP A 28 7.19 16.98 -14.91
C TRP A 28 6.87 17.40 -13.47
N LEU A 29 7.27 16.64 -12.44
CA LEU A 29 6.90 16.92 -11.05
C LEU A 29 8.10 17.30 -10.18
N ILE A 30 8.06 18.52 -9.65
CA ILE A 30 8.97 19.03 -8.63
C ILE A 30 8.31 18.87 -7.25
N ASP A 31 8.80 17.90 -6.47
CA ASP A 31 9.27 17.98 -5.07
C ASP A 31 8.43 18.62 -3.92
N PRO A 32 7.08 18.57 -3.90
CA PRO A 32 6.46 18.01 -2.67
C PRO A 32 5.12 17.29 -2.86
N LEU A 33 4.53 17.36 -4.06
CA LEU A 33 3.20 16.79 -4.35
C LEU A 33 3.28 15.58 -5.28
N ASP A 34 4.43 14.90 -5.32
CA ASP A 34 4.59 13.70 -6.14
C ASP A 34 3.68 12.58 -5.60
N PRO A 35 2.61 12.19 -6.32
CA PRO A 35 1.67 11.22 -5.82
C PRO A 35 2.37 9.86 -5.65
N LEU A 36 2.30 9.32 -4.44
CA LEU A 36 2.76 7.97 -4.13
C LEU A 36 1.85 6.96 -4.84
N ALA A 37 2.21 6.58 -6.06
CA ALA A 37 1.43 5.70 -6.94
C ALA A 37 1.14 4.32 -6.31
N ILE A 38 1.97 3.88 -5.35
CA ILE A 38 1.81 2.60 -4.66
C ILE A 38 0.90 2.70 -3.42
N LEU A 39 0.65 3.92 -2.92
CA LEU A 39 -0.15 4.15 -1.72
C LEU A 39 -1.56 3.52 -1.82
N PRO A 40 -2.31 3.66 -2.94
CA PRO A 40 -3.63 3.05 -3.06
C PRO A 40 -3.60 1.51 -2.97
N MET A 41 -2.55 0.87 -3.46
CA MET A 41 -2.37 -0.59 -3.35
C MET A 41 -2.18 -1.01 -1.89
N VAL A 42 -1.37 -0.27 -1.13
CA VAL A 42 -1.16 -0.53 0.29
C VAL A 42 -2.44 -0.31 1.10
N VAL A 43 -3.19 0.75 0.80
CA VAL A 43 -4.53 0.99 1.39
C VAL A 43 -5.47 -0.17 1.10
N PHE A 44 -5.51 -0.66 -0.14
CA PHE A 44 -6.34 -1.80 -0.54
C PHE A 44 -5.94 -3.09 0.20
N LEU A 45 -4.63 -3.38 0.31
CA LEU A 45 -4.12 -4.52 1.08
C LEU A 45 -4.53 -4.41 2.55
N ALA A 46 -4.45 -3.22 3.14
CA ALA A 46 -4.81 -2.98 4.53
C ALA A 46 -6.31 -3.17 4.79
N LEU A 47 -7.18 -2.83 3.84
CA LEU A 47 -8.63 -3.02 3.97
C LEU A 47 -9.09 -4.45 3.63
N SER A 48 -8.28 -5.22 2.92
CA SER A 48 -8.63 -6.59 2.49
C SER A 48 -8.72 -7.56 3.68
N SER A 49 -9.88 -8.16 3.91
CA SER A 49 -10.09 -9.15 4.99
C SER A 49 -9.35 -10.47 4.74
N ASN A 50 -9.10 -10.82 3.48
CA ASN A 50 -8.45 -12.06 3.07
C ASN A 50 -6.92 -12.05 3.24
N VAL A 51 -6.33 -10.90 3.61
CA VAL A 51 -4.88 -10.78 3.81
C VAL A 51 -4.58 -10.76 5.30
N SER A 52 -3.72 -11.69 5.75
CA SER A 52 -3.27 -11.71 7.15
C SER A 52 -2.40 -10.48 7.45
N LEU A 53 -2.40 -10.05 8.71
CA LEU A 53 -1.65 -8.86 9.15
C LEU A 53 -0.18 -8.93 8.73
N ALA A 54 0.47 -10.07 9.01
CA ALA A 54 1.88 -10.29 8.68
C ALA A 54 2.13 -10.24 7.17
N ARG A 55 1.27 -10.86 6.34
CA ARG A 55 1.44 -10.85 4.88
C ARG A 55 1.26 -9.47 4.30
N GLY A 56 0.24 -8.73 4.74
CA GLY A 56 0.00 -7.37 4.26
C GLY A 56 1.12 -6.41 4.67
N MET A 57 1.66 -6.55 5.89
CA MET A 57 2.87 -5.84 6.33
C MET A 57 4.07 -6.12 5.44
N ILE A 58 4.38 -7.40 5.19
CA ILE A 58 5.52 -7.79 4.36
C ILE A 58 5.36 -7.27 2.93
N LEU A 59 4.17 -7.40 2.34
CA LEU A 59 3.91 -6.90 0.98
C LEU A 59 4.06 -5.38 0.90
N SER A 60 3.53 -4.64 1.89
CA SER A 60 3.63 -3.18 1.92
C SER A 60 5.07 -2.72 2.13
N PHE A 61 5.83 -3.41 2.99
CA PHE A 61 7.26 -3.19 3.17
C PHE A 61 8.04 -3.44 1.87
N MET A 62 7.82 -4.59 1.21
CA MET A 62 8.48 -4.92 -0.06
C MET A 62 8.17 -3.89 -1.15
N LEU A 63 6.93 -3.43 -1.24
CA LEU A 63 6.51 -2.41 -2.19
C LEU A 63 7.23 -1.07 -1.95
N GLY A 64 7.28 -0.59 -0.72
CA GLY A 64 8.02 0.63 -0.40
C GLY A 64 9.53 0.48 -0.56
N TYR A 65 10.08 -0.70 -0.26
CA TYR A 65 11.49 -1.02 -0.47
C TYR A 65 11.87 -0.98 -1.95
N LEU A 66 11.03 -1.54 -2.84
CA LEU A 66 11.24 -1.43 -4.28
C LEU A 66 11.17 0.02 -4.78
N GLY A 67 10.31 0.85 -4.17
CA GLY A 67 10.23 2.28 -4.44
C GLY A 67 11.50 3.02 -4.06
N ASP A 68 12.00 2.82 -2.84
CA ASP A 68 13.26 3.42 -2.39
C ASP A 68 14.46 2.95 -3.24
N MET A 69 14.50 1.66 -3.61
CA MET A 69 15.52 1.10 -4.52
C MET A 69 15.50 1.79 -5.89
N ALA A 70 14.31 2.05 -6.45
CA ALA A 70 14.17 2.74 -7.72
C ALA A 70 14.66 4.20 -7.66
N GLN A 71 14.67 4.80 -6.47
CA GLN A 71 15.21 6.13 -6.20
C GLN A 71 16.70 6.11 -5.78
N GLY A 72 17.34 4.94 -5.73
CA GLY A 72 18.75 4.79 -5.34
C GLY A 72 19.00 4.82 -3.83
N SER A 73 17.95 4.76 -3.01
CA SER A 73 18.05 4.72 -1.55
C SER A 73 17.98 3.28 -1.03
N PRO A 74 18.92 2.82 -0.17
CA PRO A 74 18.97 1.44 0.30
C PRO A 74 17.76 1.04 1.17
N LEU A 75 17.22 1.98 1.95
CA LEU A 75 15.99 1.85 2.73
C LEU A 75 15.62 3.27 3.17
N GLY A 76 14.44 3.75 2.78
CA GLY A 76 14.11 5.16 2.88
C GLY A 76 12.71 5.43 3.43
N LEU A 77 12.29 6.67 3.19
CA LEU A 77 11.01 7.19 3.66
C LEU A 77 9.83 6.43 3.02
N GLU A 78 9.96 5.95 1.78
CA GLU A 78 8.88 5.26 1.10
C GLU A 78 8.58 3.90 1.76
N THR A 79 9.61 3.11 2.09
CA THR A 79 9.47 1.87 2.86
C THR A 79 8.76 2.11 4.19
N PHE A 80 9.21 3.12 4.94
CA PHE A 80 8.63 3.46 6.23
C PHE A 80 7.17 3.89 6.09
N LEU A 81 6.87 4.81 5.15
CA LEU A 81 5.52 5.30 4.90
C LEU A 81 4.58 4.16 4.49
N MET A 82 4.98 3.26 3.59
CA MET A 82 4.13 2.15 3.16
C MET A 82 3.82 1.18 4.32
N ALA A 83 4.82 0.83 5.13
CA ALA A 83 4.60 0.00 6.31
C ALA A 83 3.69 0.69 7.34
N PHE A 84 3.93 1.98 7.61
CA PHE A 84 3.13 2.78 8.53
C PHE A 84 1.69 2.94 8.04
N THR A 85 1.48 3.29 6.77
CA THR A 85 0.17 3.40 6.14
C THR A 85 -0.61 2.10 6.26
N PHE A 86 0.03 0.94 6.03
CA PHE A 86 -0.64 -0.34 6.20
C PHE A 86 -1.18 -0.52 7.63
N ILE A 87 -0.35 -0.30 8.65
CA ILE A 87 -0.76 -0.45 10.06
C ILE A 87 -1.85 0.57 10.42
N ALA A 88 -1.66 1.84 10.04
CA ALA A 88 -2.60 2.91 10.33
C ALA A 88 -3.97 2.63 9.70
N VAL A 89 -4.02 2.29 8.41
CA VAL A 89 -5.27 1.98 7.70
C VAL A 89 -5.90 0.70 8.21
N ARG A 90 -5.13 -0.35 8.53
CA ARG A 90 -5.69 -1.58 9.11
C ARG A 90 -6.39 -1.31 10.45
N THR A 91 -5.75 -0.49 11.28
CA THR A 91 -6.26 -0.13 12.61
C THR A 91 -7.48 0.79 12.51
N LEU A 92 -7.45 1.80 11.64
CA LEU A 92 -8.58 2.71 11.42
C LEU A 92 -9.75 2.02 10.70
N GLY A 93 -9.46 1.25 9.65
CA GLY A 93 -10.46 0.54 8.86
C GLY A 93 -11.27 -0.45 9.68
N SER A 94 -10.62 -1.22 10.57
CA SER A 94 -11.32 -2.11 11.49
C SER A 94 -12.28 -1.35 12.43
N ARG A 95 -11.87 -0.21 12.97
CA ARG A 95 -12.73 0.63 13.83
C ARG A 95 -13.91 1.25 13.06
N LEU A 96 -13.69 1.70 11.83
CA LEU A 96 -14.75 2.27 10.99
C LEU A 96 -15.81 1.23 10.59
N ILE A 97 -15.40 -0.01 10.30
CA ILE A 97 -16.33 -1.10 10.01
C ILE A 97 -17.17 -1.44 11.25
N LEU A 98 -16.56 -1.47 12.44
CA LEU A 98 -17.28 -1.70 13.69
C LEU A 98 -18.29 -0.59 13.98
N LEU A 99 -17.91 0.68 13.79
CA LEU A 99 -18.81 1.83 13.95
C LEU A 99 -19.99 1.77 12.97
N ARG A 100 -19.73 1.45 11.69
CA ARG A 100 -20.80 1.25 10.69
C ARG A 100 -21.79 0.20 11.15
N ASN A 101 -21.30 -0.94 11.65
CA ASN A 101 -22.18 -2.03 12.08
C ASN A 101 -23.00 -1.64 13.31
N ALA A 102 -22.42 -0.92 14.27
CA ALA A 102 -23.14 -0.42 15.45
C ALA A 102 -24.27 0.56 15.08
N ILE A 103 -24.04 1.47 14.13
CA ILE A 103 -25.06 2.41 13.65
C ILE A 103 -26.21 1.67 12.96
N MET A 104 -25.90 0.70 12.10
CA MET A 104 -26.94 -0.08 11.40
C MET A 104 -27.81 -0.90 12.35
N GLN A 105 -27.23 -1.42 13.44
CA GLN A 105 -27.99 -2.14 14.48
C GLN A 105 -28.85 -1.21 15.35
N SER A 106 -28.48 0.07 15.49
CA SER A 106 -29.26 1.05 16.24
C SER A 106 -30.50 1.54 15.50
N ILE A 107 -30.57 1.36 14.17
CA ILE A 107 -31.65 1.87 13.31
C ILE A 107 -32.64 0.74 12.94
N ALA A 108 -32.25 -0.52 13.12
CA ALA A 108 -33.08 -1.71 12.88
C ALA A 108 -33.89 -2.09 14.14
#